data_AF-A0A369T551-F1
#
_entry.id   AF-A0A369T551-F1
#
_cell.length_a   1.000
_cell.length_b   1.000
_cell.length_c   1.000
_cell.angle_alpha   90.00
_cell.angle_beta   90.00
_cell.angle_gamma   90.00
#
_symmetry.space_group_name_H-M   'P 1'
#
loop_
_entity.id
_entity.type
_entity.pdbx_description
1 polymer ?
#
loop_
_entity_poly.entity_id
_entity_poly.type
_entity_poly.pdbx_seq_one_letter_code
_entity_poly.pdbx_strand_id
1 'polypeptide(L)'
;MTGTGTIADAPGVQLARGVCRAFAARGLSTLCEFTLKNGRRADVVALDGAGELAIVEVKSSLADYRSDGKWWEYLDYCDRFYFAVPADFPRDILPSDCGLMVTDAYHAEILRPAPLAKLNAARRRAMLLRFAQVAGQRLTRLTDPEALIS
;
A
#
# COMPACT_ATOMS: atom_id res chain seq x y z
N MET A 1 0.86 10.02 32.45
CA MET A 1 0.17 8.88 31.80
C MET A 1 0.67 8.77 30.38
N THR A 2 1.80 8.10 30.16
CA THR A 2 2.32 7.79 28.83
C THR A 2 1.52 6.59 28.31
N GLY A 3 0.56 6.86 27.42
CA GLY A 3 -0.20 5.78 26.77
C GLY A 3 0.76 4.90 25.98
N THR A 4 0.78 3.61 26.30
CA THR A 4 1.39 2.55 25.51
C THR A 4 0.61 2.44 24.20
N GLY A 5 0.92 3.30 23.23
CA GLY A 5 0.35 3.21 21.89
C GLY A 5 0.69 1.86 21.28
N THR A 6 -0.32 1.10 20.91
CA THR A 6 -0.15 -0.19 20.24
C THR A 6 0.41 0.06 18.84
N ILE A 7 1.05 -0.92 18.20
CA ILE A 7 1.47 -0.81 16.79
C ILE A 7 0.27 -0.43 15.89
N ALA A 8 -0.94 -0.87 16.28
CA ALA A 8 -2.20 -0.52 15.62
C ALA A 8 -2.53 0.99 15.63
N ASP A 9 -1.92 1.76 16.53
CA ASP A 9 -2.17 3.19 16.73
C ASP A 9 -1.13 4.07 16.02
N ALA A 10 -0.07 3.48 15.43
CA ALA A 10 0.92 4.24 14.69
C ALA A 10 0.26 5.01 13.51
N PRO A 11 0.58 6.31 13.30
CA PRO A 11 -0.10 7.13 12.30
C PRO A 11 -0.19 6.50 10.90
N GLY A 12 0.93 5.95 10.40
CA GLY A 12 0.96 5.27 9.10
C GLY A 12 0.02 4.06 9.01
N VAL A 13 -0.12 3.27 10.08
CA VAL A 13 -1.02 2.10 10.13
C VAL A 13 -2.48 2.54 10.04
N GLN A 14 -2.84 3.65 10.70
CA GLN A 14 -4.19 4.19 10.62
C GLN A 14 -4.51 4.67 9.20
N LEU A 15 -3.61 5.43 8.58
CA LEU A 15 -3.77 5.89 7.21
C LEU A 15 -3.86 4.72 6.21
N ALA A 16 -3.00 3.71 6.34
CA ALA A 16 -3.06 2.49 5.52
C ALA A 16 -4.41 1.76 5.66
N ARG A 17 -5.02 1.76 6.87
CA ARG A 17 -6.35 1.18 7.10
C ARG A 17 -7.43 1.91 6.30
N GLY A 18 -7.40 3.25 6.26
CA GLY A 18 -8.32 4.03 5.43
C GLY A 18 -8.21 3.70 3.95
N VAL A 19 -6.98 3.60 3.44
CA VAL A 19 -6.69 3.15 2.06
C VAL A 19 -7.28 1.76 1.80
N CYS A 20 -7.00 0.78 2.66
CA CYS A 20 -7.50 -0.58 2.50
C CYS A 20 -9.04 -0.63 2.49
N ARG A 21 -9.71 0.12 3.37
CA ARG A 21 -11.18 0.23 3.39
C ARG A 21 -11.73 0.84 2.10
N ALA A 22 -11.10 1.90 1.61
CA ALA A 22 -11.52 2.56 0.38
C ALA A 22 -11.38 1.67 -0.86
N PHE A 23 -10.31 0.86 -0.93
CA PHE A 23 -10.12 -0.11 -2.00
C PHE A 23 -11.05 -1.31 -1.87
N ALA A 24 -11.25 -1.85 -0.66
CA ALA A 24 -12.22 -2.92 -0.42
C ALA A 24 -13.64 -2.52 -0.85
N ALA A 25 -14.06 -1.28 -0.54
CA ALA A 25 -15.35 -0.73 -0.97
C ALA A 25 -15.49 -0.63 -2.51
N ARG A 26 -14.36 -0.65 -3.24
CA ARG A 26 -14.30 -0.64 -4.72
C ARG A 26 -14.05 -2.04 -5.31
N GLY A 27 -14.07 -3.09 -4.48
CA GLY A 27 -13.89 -4.48 -4.90
C GLY A 27 -12.43 -4.92 -5.08
N LEU A 28 -11.46 -4.15 -4.57
CA LEU A 28 -10.04 -4.51 -4.61
C LEU A 28 -9.65 -5.28 -3.33
N SER A 29 -8.76 -6.26 -3.48
CA SER A 29 -8.12 -6.95 -2.36
C SER A 29 -6.81 -6.25 -1.98
N THR A 30 -6.48 -6.16 -0.70
CA THR A 30 -5.30 -5.42 -0.23
C THR A 30 -4.42 -6.22 0.72
N LEU A 31 -3.10 -6.00 0.63
CA LEU A 31 -2.11 -6.47 1.60
C LEU A 31 -1.25 -5.29 2.06
N CYS A 32 -1.17 -5.07 3.37
CA CYS A 32 -0.25 -4.08 3.95
C CYS A 32 1.17 -4.65 4.11
N GLU A 33 2.21 -3.83 4.25
CA GLU A 33 3.58 -4.28 4.57
C GLU A 33 4.07 -5.41 3.65
N PHE A 34 3.93 -5.23 2.34
CA PHE A 34 4.19 -6.26 1.33
C PHE A 34 5.63 -6.18 0.82
N THR A 35 6.44 -7.20 1.13
CA THR A 35 7.84 -7.25 0.67
C THR A 35 7.92 -7.63 -0.82
N LEU A 36 8.43 -6.71 -1.64
CA LEU A 36 8.71 -6.86 -3.07
C LEU A 36 9.96 -7.69 -3.33
N LYS A 37 10.17 -8.09 -4.59
CA LYS A 37 11.32 -8.93 -4.98
C LYS A 37 12.67 -8.22 -4.84
N ASN A 38 12.71 -6.89 -4.91
CA ASN A 38 13.91 -6.09 -4.64
C ASN A 38 14.22 -5.93 -3.13
N GLY A 39 13.46 -6.59 -2.26
CA GLY A 39 13.64 -6.51 -0.81
C GLY A 39 13.03 -5.27 -0.16
N ARG A 40 12.46 -4.35 -0.95
CA ARG A 40 11.66 -3.25 -0.41
C ARG A 40 10.32 -3.72 0.12
N ARG A 41 9.70 -2.92 0.98
CA ARG A 41 8.39 -3.20 1.54
C ARG A 41 7.44 -2.06 1.17
N ALA A 42 6.41 -2.38 0.40
CA ALA A 42 5.35 -1.45 0.05
C ALA A 42 4.33 -1.38 1.20
N ASP A 43 3.86 -0.18 1.53
CA ASP A 43 2.91 0.01 2.64
C ASP A 43 1.58 -0.68 2.35
N VAL A 44 1.02 -0.51 1.14
CA VAL A 44 -0.17 -1.22 0.66
C VAL A 44 0.00 -1.65 -0.78
N VAL A 45 -0.31 -2.91 -1.07
CA VAL A 45 -0.54 -3.41 -2.44
C VAL A 45 -2.02 -3.72 -2.58
N ALA A 46 -2.64 -3.25 -3.66
CA ALA A 46 -4.02 -3.55 -4.02
C ALA A 46 -4.10 -4.30 -5.36
N LEU A 47 -5.03 -5.25 -5.45
CA LEU A 47 -5.29 -6.08 -6.61
C LEU A 47 -6.77 -6.01 -6.98
N ASP A 48 -7.07 -5.68 -8.23
CA ASP A 48 -8.44 -5.68 -8.75
C ASP A 48 -8.84 -7.02 -9.42
N GLY A 49 -10.10 -7.12 -9.85
CA GLY A 49 -10.63 -8.31 -10.53
C GLY A 49 -10.10 -8.55 -11.94
N ALA A 50 -9.44 -7.56 -12.56
CA ALA A 50 -8.79 -7.68 -13.87
C ALA A 50 -7.30 -8.05 -13.77
N GLY A 51 -6.75 -8.09 -12.56
CA GLY A 51 -5.34 -8.35 -12.32
C GLY A 51 -4.45 -7.10 -12.44
N GLU A 52 -5.02 -5.88 -12.41
CA GLU A 52 -4.25 -4.65 -12.23
C GLU A 52 -3.80 -4.53 -10.77
N LEU A 53 -2.54 -4.12 -10.60
CA LEU A 53 -1.89 -3.96 -9.32
C LEU A 53 -1.64 -2.49 -9.04
N ALA A 54 -2.05 -2.02 -7.87
CA ALA A 54 -1.66 -0.71 -7.36
C ALA A 54 -0.71 -0.85 -6.17
N ILE A 55 0.29 0.02 -6.09
CA ILE A 55 1.06 0.25 -4.86
C ILE A 55 0.66 1.62 -4.31
N VAL A 56 0.48 1.68 -3.00
CA VAL A 56 0.26 2.92 -2.27
C VAL A 56 1.34 3.06 -1.21
N GLU A 57 2.03 4.19 -1.26
CA GLU A 57 2.99 4.59 -0.24
C GLU A 57 2.34 5.62 0.69
N VAL A 58 2.30 5.32 1.99
CA VAL A 58 1.60 6.11 3.01
C VAL A 58 2.59 7.06 3.66
N LYS A 59 2.36 8.36 3.54
CA LYS A 59 3.20 9.39 4.21
C LYS A 59 2.40 10.11 5.28
N SER A 60 2.73 9.82 6.52
CA SER A 60 2.09 10.39 7.70
C SER A 60 2.51 11.84 7.99
N SER A 61 3.66 12.27 7.46
CA SER A 61 4.20 13.60 7.67
C SER A 61 5.19 14.00 6.58
N LEU A 62 5.53 15.30 6.51
CA LEU A 62 6.56 15.79 5.62
C LEU A 62 7.93 15.15 5.89
N ALA A 63 8.24 14.86 7.15
CA ALA A 63 9.50 14.20 7.54
C ALA A 63 9.56 12.77 7.01
N ASP A 64 8.45 12.03 7.10
CA ASP A 64 8.27 10.68 6.56
C ASP A 64 8.54 10.67 5.04
N TYR A 65 7.88 11.56 4.30
CA TYR A 65 8.12 11.72 2.85
C TYR A 65 9.59 12.05 2.52
N ARG A 66 10.21 12.98 3.23
CA ARG A 66 11.61 13.37 2.97
C ARG A 66 12.62 12.27 3.28
N SER A 67 12.27 11.34 4.17
CA SER A 67 13.12 10.21 4.52
C SER A 67 13.05 9.07 3.48
N ASP A 68 11.94 8.97 2.75
CA ASP A 68 11.76 7.99 1.69
C ASP A 68 12.20 8.55 0.33
N GLY A 69 13.51 8.50 0.13
CA GLY A 69 14.13 8.90 -1.13
C GLY A 69 14.24 7.78 -2.16
N LYS A 70 13.38 6.74 -2.13
CA LYS A 70 13.50 5.59 -3.06
C LYS A 70 12.16 5.02 -3.57
N TRP A 71 11.06 5.76 -3.39
CA TRP A 71 9.72 5.34 -3.81
C TRP A 71 9.62 4.91 -5.28
N TRP A 72 10.43 5.49 -6.18
CA TRP A 72 10.43 5.13 -7.61
C TRP A 72 10.85 3.68 -7.86
N GLU A 73 11.54 3.03 -6.92
CA GLU A 73 11.88 1.60 -7.00
C GLU A 73 10.62 0.70 -6.97
N TYR A 74 9.44 1.25 -6.63
CA TYR A 74 8.16 0.54 -6.63
C TYR A 74 7.48 0.52 -7.99
N LEU A 75 7.81 1.44 -8.90
CA LEU A 75 7.11 1.61 -10.19
C LEU A 75 7.22 0.36 -11.08
N ASP A 76 8.30 -0.42 -10.92
CA ASP A 76 8.49 -1.68 -11.65
C ASP A 76 7.61 -2.84 -11.15
N TYR A 77 6.80 -2.63 -10.11
CA TYR A 77 6.01 -3.64 -9.41
C TYR A 77 4.51 -3.36 -9.38
N CYS A 78 4.03 -2.26 -9.98
CA CYS A 78 2.62 -1.92 -10.05
C CYS A 78 2.23 -1.35 -11.42
N ASP A 79 0.95 -1.44 -11.75
CA ASP A 79 0.35 -0.71 -12.87
C ASP A 79 0.04 0.74 -12.50
N ARG A 80 -0.21 0.98 -11.21
CA ARG A 80 -0.61 2.29 -10.67
C ARG A 80 0.13 2.55 -9.36
N PHE A 81 0.72 3.73 -9.23
CA PHE A 81 1.39 4.15 -8.00
C PHE A 81 0.67 5.35 -7.39
N TYR A 82 0.40 5.29 -6.09
CA TYR A 82 -0.22 6.37 -5.33
C TYR A 82 0.63 6.75 -4.11
N PHE A 83 0.65 8.03 -3.79
CA PHE A 83 0.88 8.46 -2.41
C PHE A 83 -0.47 8.55 -1.67
N ALA A 84 -0.49 8.17 -0.41
CA ALA A 84 -1.62 8.41 0.50
C ALA A 84 -1.17 9.25 1.70
N VAL A 85 -1.84 10.37 1.92
CA VAL A 85 -1.45 11.38 2.93
C VAL A 85 -2.65 11.88 3.74
N PRO A 86 -2.47 12.40 4.96
CA PRO A 86 -3.55 13.06 5.69
C PRO A 86 -3.98 14.36 5.00
N ALA A 87 -5.18 14.85 5.34
CA ALA A 87 -5.80 16.00 4.67
C ALA A 87 -5.00 17.31 4.80
N ASP A 88 -4.24 17.47 5.88
CA ASP A 88 -3.40 18.63 6.19
C ASP A 88 -1.96 18.53 5.63
N PHE A 89 -1.63 17.44 4.93
CA PHE A 89 -0.31 17.27 4.34
C PHE A 89 -0.04 18.31 3.22
N PRO A 90 1.16 18.89 3.12
CA PRO A 90 1.52 19.82 2.04
C PRO A 90 1.68 19.07 0.70
N ARG A 91 0.63 19.03 -0.12
CA ARG A 91 0.56 18.18 -1.33
C ARG A 91 1.37 18.68 -2.52
N ASP A 92 1.71 19.96 -2.58
CA ASP A 92 2.42 20.57 -3.72
C ASP A 92 3.86 20.04 -3.90
N ILE A 93 4.40 19.37 -2.88
CA ILE A 93 5.73 18.74 -2.93
C ILE A 93 5.71 17.36 -3.59
N LEU A 94 4.52 16.75 -3.74
CA LEU A 94 4.39 15.40 -4.24
C LEU A 94 4.52 15.40 -5.78
N PRO A 95 5.18 14.40 -6.38
CA PRO A 95 5.31 14.30 -7.82
C PRO A 95 3.94 14.33 -8.51
N SER A 96 3.82 15.13 -9.58
CA SER A 96 2.55 15.31 -10.30
C SER A 96 2.19 14.13 -11.19
N ASP A 97 3.17 13.29 -11.53
CA ASP A 97 3.06 12.06 -12.31
C ASP A 97 2.65 10.83 -11.47
N CYS A 98 2.46 10.99 -10.16
CA CYS A 98 1.96 9.96 -9.27
C CYS A 98 0.48 10.17 -8.93
N GLY A 99 -0.25 9.09 -8.64
CA GLY A 99 -1.57 9.19 -8.04
C GLY A 99 -1.51 9.77 -6.63
N LEU A 100 -2.62 10.37 -6.19
CA LEU A 100 -2.74 10.95 -4.86
C LEU A 100 -4.05 10.56 -4.20
N MET A 101 -3.95 10.03 -2.99
CA MET A 101 -5.06 9.76 -2.10
C MET A 101 -4.95 10.64 -0.85
N VAL A 102 -6.09 11.13 -0.39
CA VAL A 102 -6.22 11.72 0.95
C VAL A 102 -6.89 10.67 1.83
N THR A 103 -6.33 10.38 2.99
CA THR A 103 -6.78 9.28 3.85
C THR A 103 -6.75 9.65 5.32
N ASP A 104 -7.62 9.01 6.09
CA ASP A 104 -7.58 8.97 7.56
C ASP A 104 -7.68 7.51 8.05
N ALA A 105 -8.04 7.29 9.32
CA ALA A 105 -8.21 5.94 9.89
C ALA A 105 -9.46 5.20 9.38
N TYR A 106 -10.38 5.92 8.72
CA TYR A 106 -11.73 5.46 8.41
C TYR A 106 -11.93 5.23 6.91
N HIS A 107 -11.42 6.13 6.07
CA HIS A 107 -11.58 6.08 4.62
C HIS A 107 -10.40 6.73 3.89
N ALA A 108 -10.41 6.61 2.56
CA ALA A 108 -9.53 7.32 1.66
C ALA A 108 -10.24 7.69 0.36
N GLU A 109 -9.92 8.87 -0.17
CA GLU A 109 -10.42 9.35 -1.46
C GLU A 109 -9.27 9.51 -2.44
N ILE A 110 -9.50 9.10 -3.69
CA ILE A 110 -8.58 9.36 -4.79
C ILE A 110 -8.80 10.79 -5.26
N LEU A 111 -7.87 11.68 -4.93
CA LEU A 111 -7.90 13.08 -5.35
C LEU A 111 -7.30 13.26 -6.75
N ARG A 112 -6.26 12.48 -7.05
CA ARG A 112 -5.63 12.44 -8.38
C ARG A 112 -5.47 10.98 -8.81
N PRO A 113 -6.11 10.55 -9.91
CA PRO A 113 -5.90 9.21 -10.45
C PRO A 113 -4.43 8.97 -10.80
N ALA A 114 -3.89 7.80 -10.47
CA ALA A 114 -2.55 7.42 -10.92
C ALA A 114 -2.56 7.15 -12.42
N PRO A 115 -1.54 7.62 -13.18
CA PRO A 115 -1.32 7.18 -14.54
C PRO A 115 -1.20 5.66 -14.62
N LEU A 116 -1.66 5.07 -15.73
CA LEU A 116 -1.55 3.64 -15.97
C LEU A 116 -0.22 3.33 -16.66
N ALA A 117 0.67 2.64 -15.96
CA ALA A 117 1.94 2.14 -16.48
C ALA A 117 1.94 0.61 -16.43
N LYS A 118 1.40 -0.03 -17.49
CA LYS A 118 1.16 -1.48 -17.46
C LYS A 118 2.43 -2.29 -17.21
N LEU A 119 2.38 -3.17 -16.21
CA LEU A 119 3.38 -4.22 -16.03
C LEU A 119 3.42 -5.15 -17.24
N ASN A 120 4.64 -5.50 -17.66
CA ASN A 120 4.82 -6.60 -18.61
C ASN A 120 4.31 -7.92 -18.01
N ALA A 121 4.01 -8.88 -18.88
CA ALA A 121 3.36 -10.14 -18.50
C ALA A 121 4.17 -10.93 -17.45
N ALA A 122 5.49 -10.95 -17.54
CA ALA A 122 6.36 -11.67 -16.61
C ALA A 122 6.33 -11.04 -15.20
N ARG A 123 6.43 -9.71 -15.11
CA ARG A 123 6.35 -8.96 -13.85
C ARG A 123 4.96 -9.09 -13.21
N ARG A 124 3.90 -8.96 -14.00
CA ARG A 124 2.51 -9.15 -13.54
C ARG A 124 2.33 -10.55 -12.94
N ARG A 125 2.73 -11.60 -13.66
CA ARG A 125 2.64 -12.99 -13.17
C ARG A 125 3.39 -13.15 -11.84
N ALA A 126 4.61 -12.62 -11.75
CA ALA A 126 5.41 -12.71 -10.53
C ALA A 126 4.74 -12.01 -9.34
N MET A 127 4.18 -10.81 -9.56
CA MET A 127 3.47 -10.07 -8.52
C MET A 127 2.18 -10.76 -8.09
N LEU A 128 1.36 -11.25 -9.01
CA LEU A 128 0.12 -11.97 -8.69
C LEU A 128 0.38 -13.24 -7.89
N LEU A 129 1.38 -14.04 -8.28
CA LEU A 129 1.76 -15.25 -7.54
C LEU A 129 2.22 -14.90 -6.12
N ARG A 130 3.05 -13.86 -5.97
CA ARG A 130 3.54 -13.45 -4.66
C ARG A 130 2.43 -12.86 -3.79
N PHE A 131 1.52 -12.08 -4.36
CA PHE A 131 0.32 -11.56 -3.68
C PHE A 131 -0.52 -12.72 -3.12
N ALA A 132 -0.83 -13.72 -3.96
CA ALA A 132 -1.61 -14.88 -3.56
C ALA A 132 -0.93 -15.70 -2.46
N GLN A 133 0.39 -15.94 -2.58
CA GLN A 133 1.17 -16.65 -1.56
C GLN A 133 1.16 -15.91 -0.22
N VAL A 134 1.45 -14.61 -0.21
CA VAL A 134 1.46 -13.82 1.04
C VAL A 134 0.07 -13.74 1.66
N ALA A 135 -0.98 -13.59 0.86
CA ALA A 135 -2.36 -13.60 1.35
C ALA A 135 -2.71 -14.93 2.02
N GLY A 136 -2.44 -16.06 1.35
CA GLY A 136 -2.67 -17.39 1.89
C GLY A 136 -1.89 -17.63 3.19
N GLN A 137 -0.60 -17.31 3.20
CA GLN A 137 0.25 -17.45 4.39
C GLN A 137 -0.25 -16.59 5.58
N ARG A 138 -0.70 -15.36 5.33
CA ARG A 138 -1.26 -14.50 6.38
C ARG A 138 -2.59 -15.02 6.90
N LEU A 139 -3.45 -15.54 6.03
CA LEU A 139 -4.71 -16.16 6.45
C LEU A 139 -4.43 -17.39 7.31
N THR A 140 -3.51 -18.27 6.88
CA THR A 140 -3.14 -19.45 7.67
C THR A 140 -2.62 -19.06 9.05
N ARG A 141 -1.70 -18.09 9.18
CA ARG A 141 -1.22 -17.59 10.49
C ARG A 141 -2.34 -17.03 11.36
N LEU A 142 -3.37 -16.44 10.75
CA LEU A 142 -4.52 -15.89 11.49
C LEU A 142 -5.45 -17.01 11.99
N THR A 143 -5.66 -18.05 11.18
CA THR A 143 -6.58 -19.15 11.50
C THR A 143 -5.93 -20.27 12.31
N ASP A 144 -4.61 -20.42 12.18
CA ASP A 144 -3.77 -21.40 12.86
C ASP A 144 -2.42 -20.75 13.22
N PRO A 145 -2.33 -20.10 14.39
CA PRO A 145 -1.11 -19.41 14.83
C PRO A 145 0.09 -20.33 15.07
N GLU A 146 -0.13 -21.64 15.24
CA GLU A 146 0.92 -22.64 15.46
C GLU A 146 1.47 -23.23 14.15
N ALA A 147 0.81 -22.94 13.02
CA ALA A 147 1.25 -23.40 11.71
C ALA A 147 2.66 -22.91 11.38
N LEU A 148 3.54 -23.85 11.03
CA LEU A 148 4.87 -23.55 10.51
C LEU A 148 4.75 -23.03 9.08
N ILE A 149 4.94 -21.72 8.90
CA ILE A 149 4.96 -21.07 7.58
C ILE A 149 6.36 -20.51 7.32
N SER A 150 6.97 -20.94 6.22
CA SER A 150 8.23 -20.41 5.68
C SER A 150 8.03 -19.12 4.91
#